data_AF-A0A417VPZ1-F1
#
_entry.id   AF-A0A417VPZ1-F1
#
_cell.length_a   1.000
_cell.length_b   1.000
_cell.length_c   1.000
_cell.angle_alpha   90.00
_cell.angle_beta   90.00
_cell.angle_gamma   90.00
#
_symmetry.space_group_name_H-M   'P 1'
#
loop_
_entity.id
_entity.type
_entity.pdbx_description
1 polymer ?
#
loop_
_entity_poly.entity_id
_entity_poly.type
_entity_poly.pdbx_seq_one_letter_code
_entity_poly.pdbx_strand_id
1 'polypeptide(L)' 'MTVEDVLKNITCGENVCPINIYNNVGKEHTQFEYGDFVNGKVHPSYLREEVDHWTQYEGNGVVSITLKWKTDDGR' A
#
# COMPACT_ATOMS: atom_id res chain seq x y z
N MET A 1 -5.86 4.99 9.36
CA MET A 1 -6.22 3.87 8.49
C MET A 1 -4.95 3.11 8.14
N THR A 2 -5.06 1.81 7.93
CA THR A 2 -3.93 0.93 7.61
C THR A 2 -3.87 0.65 6.10
N VAL A 3 -2.78 0.03 5.64
CA VAL A 3 -2.72 -0.50 4.27
C VAL A 3 -3.86 -1.48 4.03
N GLU A 4 -4.16 -2.37 4.99
CA GLU A 4 -5.29 -3.30 4.88
C GLU A 4 -6.64 -2.58 4.67
N ASP A 5 -6.86 -1.47 5.38
CA ASP A 5 -8.07 -0.66 5.18
C ASP A 5 -8.12 -0.04 3.78
N VAL A 6 -6.99 0.42 3.24
CA VAL A 6 -6.92 0.91 1.85
C VAL A 6 -7.26 -0.19 0.86
N LEU A 7 -6.65 -1.38 1.03
CA LEU A 7 -6.87 -2.51 0.12
C LEU A 7 -8.35 -2.94 0.07
N LYS A 8 -9.06 -2.89 1.20
CA LYS A 8 -10.51 -3.18 1.25
C LYS A 8 -11.37 -2.15 0.51
N ASN A 9 -10.85 -0.96 0.27
CA ASN A 9 -11.54 0.12 -0.46
C ASN A 9 -11.20 0.14 -1.97
N ILE A 10 -10.28 -0.70 -2.43
CA ILE A 10 -9.97 -0.82 -3.86
C ILE A 10 -11.17 -1.43 -4.57
N THR A 11 -11.71 -0.71 -5.55
CA THR A 11 -12.90 -1.12 -6.33
C THR A 11 -12.55 -1.89 -7.60
N CYS A 12 -11.26 -2.11 -7.86
CA CYS A 12 -10.79 -2.90 -8.99
C CYS A 12 -11.14 -4.38 -8.78
N GLY A 13 -11.90 -4.96 -9.71
CA GLY A 13 -12.23 -6.39 -9.69
C GLY A 13 -11.10 -7.31 -10.16
N GLU A 14 -9.96 -6.75 -10.55
CA GLU A 14 -8.82 -7.49 -11.08
C GLU A 14 -7.73 -7.68 -10.02
N ASN A 15 -7.22 -8.91 -9.92
CA ASN A 15 -6.16 -9.25 -8.98
C ASN A 15 -4.76 -8.75 -9.41
N VAL A 16 -4.65 -7.99 -10.50
CA VAL A 16 -3.36 -7.53 -11.08
C VAL A 16 -3.12 -6.02 -10.92
N CYS A 17 -3.98 -5.33 -10.17
CA CYS A 17 -3.85 -3.91 -9.85
C CYS A 17 -2.49 -3.62 -9.14
N PRO A 18 -1.57 -2.83 -9.73
CA PRO A 18 -0.31 -2.52 -9.07
C PRO A 18 -0.53 -1.63 -7.84
N ILE A 19 0.21 -1.90 -6.78
CA ILE A 19 0.21 -1.16 -5.52
C ILE A 19 1.62 -0.66 -5.26
N ASN A 20 1.77 0.66 -5.27
CA ASN A 20 3.02 1.33 -4.97
C ASN A 20 2.99 1.83 -3.53
N ILE A 21 3.95 1.41 -2.71
CA ILE A 21 4.08 1.86 -1.33
C ILE A 21 5.26 2.82 -1.20
N TYR A 22 4.98 4.05 -0.77
CA TYR A 22 5.95 5.11 -0.55
C TYR A 22 6.14 5.35 0.95
N ASN A 23 7.39 5.53 1.37
CA ASN A 23 7.65 6.11 2.69
C ASN A 23 7.58 7.64 2.63
N ASN A 24 7.56 8.28 3.80
CA ASN A 24 7.39 9.73 3.91
C ASN A 24 8.58 10.60 3.41
N VAL A 25 9.64 10.00 2.83
CA VAL A 25 10.67 10.73 2.06
C VAL A 25 10.45 10.65 0.55
N GLY A 26 9.28 10.16 0.10
CA GLY A 26 8.95 10.00 -1.30
C GLY A 26 9.78 8.92 -2.00
N LYS A 27 10.48 8.06 -1.23
CA LYS A 27 11.17 6.91 -1.80
C LYS A 27 10.15 5.79 -1.98
N GLU A 28 9.95 5.40 -3.23
CA GLU A 28 9.22 4.19 -3.60
C GLU A 28 9.93 3.00 -2.97
N HIS A 29 9.30 2.39 -1.98
CA HIS A 29 9.91 1.29 -1.24
C HIS A 29 9.74 -0.01 -2.00
N THR A 30 8.54 -0.25 -2.51
CA THR A 30 8.18 -1.51 -3.15
C THR A 30 6.90 -1.36 -3.98
N GLN A 31 6.88 -2.03 -5.13
CA GLN A 31 5.70 -2.24 -5.95
C GLN A 31 5.26 -3.69 -5.83
N PHE A 32 3.98 -3.92 -5.64
CA PHE A 32 3.35 -5.24 -5.54
C PHE A 32 2.13 -5.31 -6.45
N GLU A 33 1.66 -6.50 -6.79
CA GLU A 33 0.32 -6.65 -7.34
C GLU A 33 -0.70 -6.81 -6.21
N TYR A 34 -1.94 -6.35 -6.39
CA TYR A 34 -3.03 -6.57 -5.43
C TYR A 34 -3.20 -8.06 -5.09
N GLY A 35 -3.06 -8.93 -6.09
CA GLY A 35 -3.06 -10.36 -5.91
C GLY A 35 -1.95 -10.89 -5.00
N ASP A 36 -0.81 -10.19 -4.87
CA ASP A 36 0.25 -10.60 -3.95
C ASP A 36 -0.17 -10.43 -2.49
N PHE A 37 -0.96 -9.41 -2.18
CA PHE A 37 -1.55 -9.24 -0.85
C PHE A 37 -2.61 -10.31 -0.58
N VAL A 38 -3.52 -10.55 -1.52
CA VAL A 38 -4.59 -11.56 -1.39
C VAL A 38 -4.01 -12.96 -1.22
N ASN A 39 -2.92 -13.28 -1.93
CA ASN A 39 -2.27 -14.58 -1.87
C ASN A 39 -1.24 -14.70 -0.74
N GLY A 40 -1.09 -13.69 0.11
CA GLY A 40 -0.16 -13.71 1.25
C GLY A 40 1.33 -13.78 0.86
N LYS A 41 1.68 -13.32 -0.35
CA LYS A 41 3.06 -13.28 -0.84
C LYS A 41 3.86 -12.08 -0.31
N VAL A 42 3.16 -11.09 0.25
CA VAL A 42 3.75 -9.90 0.87
C VAL A 42 3.87 -10.10 2.39
N HIS A 43 4.92 -9.56 3.00
CA HIS A 43 5.14 -9.68 4.44
C HIS A 43 3.95 -9.08 5.23
N PRO A 44 3.38 -9.78 6.24
CA PRO A 44 2.16 -9.35 6.93
C PRO A 44 2.27 -8.00 7.65
N SER A 45 3.48 -7.52 7.94
CA SER A 45 3.68 -6.21 8.57
C SER A 45 3.18 -5.06 7.69
N TYR A 46 3.27 -5.18 6.35
CA TYR A 46 2.82 -4.12 5.44
C TYR A 46 1.35 -3.80 5.61
N LEU A 47 0.51 -4.81 5.85
CA LEU A 47 -0.93 -4.63 6.08
C LEU A 47 -1.23 -3.74 7.29
N ARG A 48 -0.35 -3.73 8.29
CA ARG A 48 -0.51 -2.97 9.54
C ARG A 48 0.16 -1.59 9.52
N GLU A 49 0.84 -1.24 8.42
CA GLU A 49 1.44 0.08 8.29
C GLU A 49 0.37 1.17 8.23
N GLU A 50 0.60 2.26 8.96
CA GLU A 50 -0.32 3.39 8.98
C GLU A 50 -0.17 4.22 7.71
N VAL A 51 -1.29 4.59 7.10
CA VAL A 51 -1.35 5.35 5.87
C VAL A 51 -1.60 6.83 6.18
N ASP A 52 -0.79 7.69 5.59
CA ASP A 52 -0.95 9.15 5.62
C ASP A 52 -1.92 9.60 4.53
N HIS A 53 -1.68 9.15 3.30
CA HIS A 53 -2.48 9.45 2.13
C HIS A 53 -2.46 8.27 1.15
N TRP A 54 -3.54 8.09 0.39
CA TRP A 54 -3.57 7.14 -0.72
C TRP A 54 -4.44 7.68 -1.86
N THR A 55 -4.14 7.23 -3.08
CA THR A 55 -4.88 7.57 -4.31
C THR A 55 -4.91 6.36 -5.24
N GLN A 56 -6.05 6.12 -5.89
CA GLN A 56 -6.18 5.17 -7.00
C GLN A 56 -6.37 5.96 -8.30
N TYR A 57 -5.52 5.71 -9.30
CA TYR A 57 -5.59 6.41 -10.58
C TYR A 57 -6.45 5.64 -11.59
N GLU A 58 -7.49 6.30 -12.10
CA GLU A 58 -8.29 5.78 -13.21
C GLU A 58 -7.44 5.67 -14.49
N GLY A 59 -7.58 4.56 -15.22
CA GLY A 59 -6.87 4.30 -16.48
C GLY A 59 -5.71 3.31 -16.41
N ASN A 60 -5.00 3.24 -15.27
CA ASN A 60 -3.88 2.30 -15.08
C ASN A 60 -4.14 1.26 -13.99
N GLY A 61 -5.23 1.40 -13.22
CA GLY A 61 -5.52 0.52 -12.11
C GLY A 61 -4.39 0.49 -11.09
N VAL A 62 -3.70 1.61 -10.85
CA VAL A 62 -2.60 1.70 -9.88
C VAL A 62 -3.10 2.36 -8.61
N VAL A 63 -2.71 1.78 -7.47
CA VAL A 63 -2.97 2.31 -6.14
C VAL A 63 -1.66 2.76 -5.51
N SER A 64 -1.56 4.04 -5.21
CA SER A 64 -0.41 4.62 -4.52
C SER A 64 -0.75 4.85 -3.06
N ILE A 65 0.05 4.30 -2.15
CA ILE A 65 -0.13 4.41 -0.70
C ILE A 65 1.11 5.05 -0.08
N THR A 66 0.92 6.17 0.60
CA THR A 66 1.98 6.87 1.35
C THR A 66 1.82 6.57 2.83
N LEU A 67 2.88 6.05 3.46
CA LEU A 67 2.87 5.67 4.88
C LEU A 67 3.16 6.85 5.80
N LYS A 68 2.56 6.87 7.00
CA LYS A 68 2.85 7.85 8.05
C LYS A 68 4.27 7.72 8.58
N TRP A 69 4.79 8.81 9.14
CA TRP A 69 6.08 8.84 9.82
C TRP A 69 5.99 7.92 11.04
N LYS A 70 6.70 6.80 11.01
CA LYS A 70 7.15 6.17 12.24
C LYS A 70 8.41 6.91 12.63
N THR A 71 8.29 7.79 13.63
CA THR A 71 9.48 8.21 14.34
C THR A 71 10.07 6.92 14.89
N ASP A 72 11.28 6.58 14.46
CA ASP A 72 12.04 5.52 15.11
C ASP A 72 12.43 6.11 16.46
N ASP A 73 11.56 5.97 17.47
CA ASP A 73 11.85 6.35 18.84
C ASP A 73 12.83 5.31 19.39
N GLY A 74 14.07 5.40 18.91
CA GLY A 74 15.19 4.50 19.13
C GLY A 74 15.54 4.30 20.60
N ARG A 75 14.71 3.50 21.27
CA ARG A 75 14.96 2.92 22.59
C ARG A 75 15.82 1.67 22.47
#